data_AF-A0A2C6LGL6-F1
#
_entry.id   AF-A0A2C6LGL6-F1
#
_cell.length_a   1.000
_cell.length_b   1.000
_cell.length_c   1.000
_cell.angle_alpha   90.00
_cell.angle_beta   90.00
_cell.angle_gamma   90.00
#
_symmetry.space_group_name_H-M   'P 1'
#
loop_
_entity.id
_entity.type
_entity.pdbx_description
1 polymer ?
#
loop_
_entity_poly.entity_id
_entity_poly.type
_entity_poly.pdbx_seq_one_letter_code
_entity_poly.pdbx_strand_id
1 'polypeptide(L)'
;MLKQVPHRQWVFSIPKRLRIYFMFDRRLLAKLSQCAWTVLSGYLKQGAAFDDAVPGAVIAVQTFGDFQNFNPHLHIIATDSCFYGNGGFAAGPRPNPSDLETAFRLEVLKMLKNEGKITGLIIKNMLSWHHSGFNVYCGEAIWPSDQEGIERLAQYIIRAPISQERMTYIPAAQTKDGVAKVVYIAKDGRTSRTFAALDWLAQLITHIPNKGEQLVRYYGYYSNKSRGLRKKSATGDQMPALVESGISRTEFRKLKRA
;
A
#
# COMPACT_ATOMS: atom_id res chain seq x y z
N MET A 1 -17.05 -4.79 -4.05
CA MET A 1 -16.67 -6.18 -4.39
C MET A 1 -15.64 -6.11 -5.51
N LEU A 2 -14.55 -6.86 -5.38
CA LEU A 2 -13.56 -7.01 -6.45
C LEU A 2 -14.22 -7.73 -7.63
N LYS A 3 -13.74 -7.47 -8.85
CA LYS A 3 -14.25 -8.15 -10.06
C LYS A 3 -13.50 -9.45 -10.27
N GLN A 4 -14.09 -10.39 -11.01
CA GLN A 4 -13.48 -11.68 -11.35
C GLN A 4 -12.38 -11.49 -12.43
N VAL A 5 -11.30 -10.82 -12.06
CA VAL A 5 -10.08 -10.62 -12.85
C VAL A 5 -8.86 -10.89 -11.96
N PRO A 6 -7.67 -11.15 -12.51
CA PRO A 6 -6.48 -11.34 -11.69
C PRO A 6 -6.11 -10.07 -10.90
N HIS A 7 -5.62 -10.26 -9.68
CA HIS A 7 -5.09 -9.20 -8.83
C HIS A 7 -3.66 -9.48 -8.38
N ARG A 8 -2.95 -8.44 -7.97
CA ARG A 8 -1.70 -8.55 -7.23
C ARG A 8 -1.75 -7.77 -5.94
N GLN A 9 -1.06 -8.30 -4.95
CA GLN A 9 -0.66 -7.52 -3.79
C GLN A 9 0.50 -6.61 -4.15
N TRP A 10 0.41 -5.34 -3.74
CA TRP A 10 1.55 -4.45 -3.70
C TRP A 10 1.76 -3.89 -2.30
N VAL A 11 3.03 -3.64 -1.94
CA VAL A 11 3.37 -2.92 -0.71
C VAL A 11 4.32 -1.78 -1.01
N PHE A 12 3.92 -0.56 -0.64
CA PHE A 12 4.73 0.65 -0.82
C PHE A 12 5.11 1.18 0.56
N SER A 13 6.40 1.35 0.82
CA SER A 13 6.90 1.85 2.09
C SER A 13 7.90 3.00 1.93
N ILE A 14 8.01 3.82 2.98
CA ILE A 14 8.83 5.03 3.00
C ILE A 14 9.95 4.96 4.07
N PRO A 15 11.07 5.69 3.86
CA PRO A 15 12.19 5.68 4.80
C PRO A 15 11.83 6.28 6.15
N LYS A 16 12.50 5.79 7.21
CA LYS A 16 12.30 6.22 8.61
C LYS A 16 12.29 7.74 8.78
N ARG A 17 13.18 8.44 8.07
CA ARG A 17 13.32 9.90 8.09
C ARG A 17 12.02 10.65 7.77
N LEU A 18 11.18 10.12 6.87
CA LEU A 18 9.96 10.80 6.44
C LEU A 18 8.75 10.50 7.34
N ARG A 19 8.80 9.41 8.11
CA ARG A 19 7.65 8.89 8.87
C ARG A 19 7.12 9.88 9.89
N ILE A 20 8.01 10.71 10.45
CA ILE A 20 7.66 11.70 11.46
C ILE A 20 6.64 12.73 10.95
N TYR A 21 6.72 13.12 9.67
CA TYR A 21 5.75 14.05 9.08
C TYR A 21 4.33 13.46 9.07
N PHE A 22 4.21 12.16 8.81
CA PHE A 22 2.92 11.45 8.79
C PHE A 22 2.38 11.16 10.19
N MET A 23 3.27 11.03 11.18
CA MET A 23 2.87 10.88 12.58
C MET A 23 2.15 12.14 13.07
N PHE A 24 2.74 13.32 12.80
CA PHE A 24 2.19 14.59 13.27
C PHE A 24 1.14 15.21 12.33
N ASP A 25 1.12 14.85 11.06
CA ASP A 25 0.09 15.30 10.10
C ASP A 25 -0.54 14.11 9.37
N ARG A 26 -1.59 13.55 9.99
CA ARG A 26 -2.31 12.36 9.49
C ARG A 26 -2.95 12.55 8.12
N ARG A 27 -3.21 13.80 7.70
CA ARG A 27 -3.77 14.10 6.36
C ARG A 27 -2.83 13.64 5.25
N LEU A 28 -1.52 13.59 5.53
CA LEU A 28 -0.51 13.12 4.59
C LEU A 28 -0.69 11.63 4.23
N LEU A 29 -1.33 10.81 5.07
CA LEU A 29 -1.56 9.40 4.76
C LEU A 29 -2.49 9.22 3.55
N ALA A 30 -3.48 10.10 3.40
CA ALA A 30 -4.31 10.15 2.21
C ALA A 30 -3.49 10.51 0.97
N LYS A 31 -2.59 11.49 1.11
CA LYS A 31 -1.71 11.95 0.02
C LYS A 31 -0.68 10.89 -0.36
N LEU A 32 -0.15 10.14 0.61
CA LEU A 32 0.72 8.98 0.35
C LEU A 32 0.03 7.92 -0.49
N SER A 33 -1.23 7.61 -0.15
CA SER A 33 -2.08 6.71 -0.95
C SER A 33 -2.28 7.22 -2.39
N GLN A 34 -2.46 8.53 -2.56
CA GLN A 34 -2.57 9.16 -3.89
C GLN A 34 -1.24 9.10 -4.67
N CYS A 35 -0.09 9.34 -4.04
CA CYS A 35 1.22 9.20 -4.67
C CYS A 35 1.42 7.77 -5.22
N ALA A 36 1.16 6.75 -4.39
CA ALA A 36 1.29 5.36 -4.81
C ALA A 36 0.31 4.99 -5.93
N TRP A 37 -0.95 5.45 -5.85
CA TRP A 37 -1.92 5.24 -6.92
C TRP A 37 -1.50 5.89 -8.23
N THR A 38 -0.99 7.12 -8.19
CA THR A 38 -0.54 7.85 -9.38
C THR A 38 0.54 7.06 -10.10
N VAL A 39 1.54 6.58 -9.38
CA VAL A 39 2.65 5.80 -9.94
C VAL A 39 2.18 4.42 -10.42
N LEU A 40 1.43 3.69 -9.61
CA LEU A 40 0.96 2.34 -9.96
C LEU A 40 -0.02 2.35 -11.14
N SER A 41 -0.96 3.30 -11.16
CA SER A 41 -1.93 3.40 -12.26
C SER A 41 -1.27 3.80 -13.57
N GLY A 42 -0.32 4.74 -13.55
CA GLY A 42 0.47 5.09 -14.73
C GLY A 42 1.25 3.89 -15.25
N TYR A 43 1.91 3.15 -14.35
CA TYR A 43 2.65 1.95 -14.68
C TYR A 43 1.78 0.86 -15.34
N LEU A 44 0.62 0.55 -14.77
CA LEU A 44 -0.26 -0.49 -15.31
C LEU A 44 -0.87 -0.10 -16.66
N LYS A 45 -1.18 1.19 -16.86
CA LYS A 45 -1.71 1.69 -18.13
C LYS A 45 -0.70 1.62 -19.27
N GLN A 46 0.59 1.88 -18.99
CA GLN A 46 1.65 1.73 -20.00
C GLN A 46 1.77 0.29 -20.53
N GLY A 47 1.33 -0.70 -19.76
CA GLY A 47 1.32 -2.10 -20.16
C GLY A 47 0.04 -2.52 -20.90
N ALA A 48 -0.95 -1.63 -21.02
CA ALA A 48 -2.21 -1.91 -21.69
C ALA A 48 -2.19 -1.42 -23.13
N ALA A 49 -2.80 -2.19 -24.04
CA ALA A 49 -2.86 -1.86 -25.46
C ALA A 49 -3.96 -0.84 -25.83
N PHE A 50 -4.71 -0.33 -24.86
CA PHE A 50 -5.91 0.48 -25.07
C PHE A 50 -5.80 1.83 -24.37
N ASP A 51 -6.15 2.92 -25.06
CA ASP A 51 -6.04 4.29 -24.54
C ASP A 51 -7.02 4.57 -23.39
N ASP A 52 -8.16 3.89 -23.36
CA ASP A 52 -9.17 4.00 -22.31
C ASP A 52 -8.94 3.03 -21.14
N ALA A 53 -7.77 2.38 -21.08
CA ALA A 53 -7.41 1.43 -20.04
C ALA A 53 -7.46 2.04 -18.63
N VAL A 54 -8.17 1.37 -17.72
CA VAL A 54 -8.29 1.76 -16.31
C VAL A 54 -8.05 0.57 -15.38
N PRO A 55 -6.96 0.59 -14.57
CA PRO A 55 -6.78 -0.40 -13.52
C PRO A 55 -7.74 -0.14 -12.35
N GLY A 56 -7.98 -1.15 -11.52
CA GLY A 56 -8.72 -1.02 -10.25
C GLY A 56 -7.79 -1.25 -9.07
N ALA A 57 -7.94 -0.48 -7.99
CA ALA A 57 -7.20 -0.74 -6.76
C ALA A 57 -7.98 -0.45 -5.47
N VAL A 58 -7.65 -1.20 -4.43
CA VAL A 58 -8.01 -0.97 -3.03
C VAL A 58 -6.70 -0.76 -2.27
N ILE A 59 -6.52 0.42 -1.69
CA ILE A 59 -5.30 0.79 -0.95
C ILE A 59 -5.66 0.95 0.53
N ALA A 60 -5.04 0.16 1.41
CA ALA A 60 -5.09 0.37 2.84
C ALA A 60 -3.78 0.94 3.37
N VAL A 61 -3.90 1.92 4.25
CA VAL A 61 -2.79 2.51 4.98
C VAL A 61 -2.60 1.75 6.29
N GLN A 62 -1.40 1.24 6.54
CA GLN A 62 -0.96 0.73 7.84
C GLN A 62 0.10 1.66 8.41
N THR A 63 0.11 1.83 9.73
CA THR A 63 1.00 2.79 10.41
C THR A 63 1.93 2.16 11.43
N PHE A 64 1.96 0.84 11.55
CA PHE A 64 2.71 0.10 12.55
C PHE A 64 3.71 -0.84 11.91
N GLY A 65 4.90 -0.95 12.51
CA GLY A 65 5.83 -2.04 12.29
C GLY A 65 5.54 -3.20 13.25
N ASP A 66 6.36 -4.24 13.19
CA ASP A 66 6.12 -5.47 13.96
C ASP A 66 6.16 -5.23 15.48
N PHE A 67 6.98 -4.29 15.94
CA PHE A 67 7.08 -3.85 17.32
C PHE A 67 6.39 -2.50 17.56
N GLN A 68 5.28 -2.21 16.85
CA GLN A 68 4.52 -0.96 16.95
C GLN A 68 5.27 0.33 16.62
N ASN A 69 6.50 0.24 16.10
CA ASN A 69 7.20 1.43 15.64
C ASN A 69 6.38 2.10 14.54
N PHE A 70 6.17 3.41 14.62
CA PHE A 70 5.40 4.12 13.60
C PHE A 70 6.04 3.94 12.21
N ASN A 71 5.29 3.32 11.31
CA ASN A 71 5.70 2.88 10.00
C ASN A 71 4.54 3.01 9.02
N PRO A 72 4.28 4.20 8.46
CA PRO A 72 3.30 4.38 7.41
C PRO A 72 3.75 3.62 6.16
N HIS A 73 2.95 2.66 5.73
CA HIS A 73 3.11 1.91 4.49
C HIS A 73 1.74 1.55 3.94
N LEU A 74 1.71 1.25 2.65
CA LEU A 74 0.48 0.98 1.92
C LEU A 74 0.46 -0.49 1.54
N HIS A 75 -0.63 -1.18 1.85
CA HIS A 75 -0.97 -2.43 1.20
C HIS A 75 -2.03 -2.18 0.14
N ILE A 76 -1.82 -2.75 -1.05
CA ILE A 76 -2.66 -2.47 -2.20
C ILE A 76 -3.08 -3.81 -2.81
N ILE A 77 -4.39 -3.99 -3.02
CA ILE A 77 -4.90 -4.96 -3.99
C ILE A 77 -5.15 -4.19 -5.27
N ALA A 78 -4.36 -4.46 -6.30
CA ALA A 78 -4.57 -3.88 -7.62
C ALA A 78 -4.89 -4.99 -8.62
N THR A 79 -5.69 -4.68 -9.63
CA THR A 79 -5.81 -5.56 -10.79
C THR A 79 -4.45 -5.80 -11.43
N ASP A 80 -4.19 -7.02 -11.93
CA ASP A 80 -2.92 -7.36 -12.57
C ASP A 80 -2.75 -6.72 -13.97
N SER A 81 -3.70 -5.88 -14.37
CA SER A 81 -3.68 -5.07 -15.58
C SER A 81 -4.89 -4.12 -15.55
N CYS A 82 -5.46 -3.76 -16.71
CA CYS A 82 -6.50 -2.76 -16.86
C CYS A 82 -7.79 -3.30 -17.47
N PHE A 83 -8.92 -2.73 -17.04
CA PHE A 83 -10.18 -2.82 -17.77
C PHE A 83 -10.17 -1.85 -18.96
N TYR A 84 -10.90 -2.17 -20.02
CA TYR A 84 -11.08 -1.31 -21.20
C TYR A 84 -12.47 -1.50 -21.81
N GLY A 85 -12.91 -0.53 -22.63
CA GLY A 85 -14.21 -0.55 -23.32
C GLY A 85 -15.39 -0.87 -22.39
N ASN A 86 -16.29 -1.75 -22.86
CA ASN A 86 -17.47 -2.19 -22.11
C ASN A 86 -17.18 -3.31 -21.09
N GLY A 87 -16.02 -3.29 -20.44
CA GLY A 87 -15.67 -4.22 -19.37
C GLY A 87 -14.75 -5.36 -19.80
N GLY A 88 -14.10 -5.26 -20.96
CA GLY A 88 -12.97 -6.14 -21.31
C GLY A 88 -11.82 -5.97 -20.33
N PHE A 89 -10.96 -6.98 -20.21
CA PHE A 89 -9.76 -6.93 -19.38
C PHE A 89 -8.54 -7.35 -20.20
N ALA A 90 -7.62 -6.41 -20.38
CA ALA A 90 -6.42 -6.66 -21.17
C ALA A 90 -5.39 -7.31 -20.25
N ALA A 91 -4.86 -8.49 -20.58
CA ALA A 91 -3.67 -8.98 -19.89
C ALA A 91 -2.52 -7.97 -20.10
N GLY A 92 -1.60 -7.87 -19.16
CA GLY A 92 -0.43 -6.99 -19.27
C GLY A 92 0.85 -7.78 -19.03
N PRO A 93 2.02 -7.22 -19.37
CA PRO A 93 3.29 -7.86 -19.06
C PRO A 93 3.47 -7.99 -17.54
N ARG A 94 4.12 -9.08 -17.09
CA ARG A 94 4.41 -9.29 -15.66
C ARG A 94 5.08 -8.05 -15.05
N PRO A 95 4.51 -7.46 -14.00
CA PRO A 95 5.05 -6.26 -13.39
C PRO A 95 6.43 -6.48 -12.77
N ASN A 96 7.26 -5.43 -12.74
CA ASN A 96 8.53 -5.42 -12.03
C ASN A 96 8.54 -4.25 -11.03
N PRO A 97 8.56 -4.51 -9.71
CA PRO A 97 8.43 -3.46 -8.70
C PRO A 97 9.57 -2.45 -8.70
N SER A 98 10.79 -2.83 -9.10
CA SER A 98 11.94 -1.90 -9.18
C SER A 98 11.68 -0.72 -10.10
N ASP A 99 10.81 -0.90 -11.10
CA ASP A 99 10.51 0.11 -12.10
C ASP A 99 9.64 1.25 -11.53
N LEU A 100 8.99 1.03 -10.37
CA LEU A 100 8.13 2.02 -9.71
C LEU A 100 8.83 2.75 -8.57
N GLU A 101 9.90 2.19 -7.97
CA GLU A 101 10.49 2.75 -6.75
C GLU A 101 10.96 4.19 -6.94
N THR A 102 11.68 4.47 -8.03
CA THR A 102 12.18 5.82 -8.33
C THR A 102 11.03 6.81 -8.53
N ALA A 103 10.01 6.44 -9.30
CA ALA A 103 8.84 7.28 -9.53
C ALA A 103 8.08 7.53 -8.21
N PHE A 104 7.91 6.51 -7.38
CA PHE A 104 7.28 6.63 -6.07
C PHE A 104 8.06 7.53 -5.13
N ARG A 105 9.38 7.37 -5.06
CA ARG A 105 10.27 8.25 -4.28
C ARG A 105 10.10 9.71 -4.69
N LEU A 106 10.15 10.01 -5.99
CA LEU A 106 10.03 11.37 -6.50
C LEU A 106 8.64 11.95 -6.20
N GLU A 107 7.58 11.17 -6.40
CA GLU A 107 6.20 11.60 -6.18
C GLU A 107 5.94 11.93 -4.69
N VAL A 108 6.45 11.12 -3.77
CA VAL A 108 6.34 11.38 -2.32
C VAL A 108 7.16 12.60 -1.91
N LEU A 109 8.39 12.74 -2.40
CA LEU A 109 9.24 13.89 -2.07
C LEU A 109 8.65 15.20 -2.60
N LYS A 110 8.10 15.19 -3.82
CA LYS A 110 7.38 16.32 -4.41
C LYS A 110 6.16 16.68 -3.57
N MET A 111 5.35 15.69 -3.19
CA MET A 111 4.19 15.90 -2.32
C MET A 111 4.60 16.54 -0.98
N LEU A 112 5.59 15.98 -0.28
CA LEU A 112 6.03 16.53 1.01
C LEU A 112 6.61 17.95 0.90
N LYS A 113 7.25 18.30 -0.21
CA LYS A 113 7.71 19.67 -0.47
C LYS A 113 6.53 20.62 -0.64
N ASN A 114 5.52 20.23 -1.43
CA ASN A 114 4.32 21.03 -1.65
C ASN A 114 3.53 21.24 -0.35
N GLU A 115 3.58 20.28 0.57
CA GLU A 115 2.99 20.37 1.91
C GLU A 115 3.86 21.15 2.92
N GLY A 116 4.98 21.72 2.48
CA GLY A 116 5.90 22.48 3.35
C GLY A 116 6.60 21.63 4.42
N LYS A 117 6.60 20.29 4.28
CA LYS A 117 7.19 19.37 5.28
C LYS A 117 8.69 19.19 5.09
N ILE A 118 9.17 19.32 3.85
CA ILE A 118 10.59 19.22 3.51
C ILE A 118 11.01 20.32 2.54
N THR A 119 12.31 20.64 2.56
CA THR A 119 12.91 21.64 1.67
C THR A 119 13.61 20.99 0.48
N GLY A 120 13.98 21.80 -0.52
CA GLY A 120 14.80 21.33 -1.64
C GLY A 120 16.15 20.76 -1.21
N LEU A 121 16.73 21.28 -0.12
CA LEU A 121 17.97 20.75 0.46
C LEU A 121 17.79 19.33 1.02
N ILE A 122 16.69 19.08 1.73
CA ILE A 122 16.36 17.74 2.23
C ILE A 122 16.17 16.77 1.06
N ILE A 123 15.49 17.20 -0.01
CA ILE A 123 15.32 16.38 -1.22
C ILE A 123 16.68 16.05 -1.83
N LYS A 124 17.53 17.04 -2.08
CA LYS A 124 18.87 16.82 -2.67
C LYS A 124 19.70 15.83 -1.83
N ASN A 125 19.69 16.00 -0.51
CA ASN A 125 20.39 15.10 0.41
C ASN A 125 19.80 13.68 0.38
N MET A 126 18.48 13.54 0.38
CA MET A 126 17.87 12.22 0.32
C MET A 126 18.12 11.54 -1.02
N LEU A 127 18.12 12.30 -2.13
CA LEU A 127 18.41 11.78 -3.47
C LEU A 127 19.84 11.24 -3.61
N SER A 128 20.79 11.75 -2.82
CA SER A 128 22.19 11.30 -2.85
C SER A 128 22.46 10.01 -2.07
N TRP A 129 21.47 9.43 -1.39
CA TRP A 129 21.64 8.19 -0.64
C TRP A 129 21.73 6.98 -1.56
N HIS A 130 22.71 6.09 -1.30
CA HIS A 130 22.87 4.82 -2.00
C HIS A 130 21.64 3.92 -1.83
N HIS A 131 21.12 3.83 -0.60
CA HIS A 131 19.85 3.18 -0.31
C HIS A 131 18.79 4.22 0.03
N SER A 132 17.77 4.31 -0.83
CA SER A 132 16.69 5.31 -0.70
C SER A 132 15.86 5.11 0.57
N GLY A 133 15.73 3.85 1.01
CA GLY A 133 14.81 3.41 2.06
C GLY A 133 13.33 3.46 1.65
N PHE A 134 13.04 3.82 0.40
CA PHE A 134 11.77 3.52 -0.24
C PHE A 134 11.80 2.07 -0.72
N ASN A 135 10.65 1.41 -0.74
CA ASN A 135 10.55 0.07 -1.26
C ASN A 135 9.17 -0.15 -1.88
N VAL A 136 9.15 -0.86 -3.01
CA VAL A 136 7.95 -1.35 -3.66
C VAL A 136 8.07 -2.86 -3.74
N TYR A 137 7.05 -3.55 -3.25
CA TYR A 137 6.91 -5.00 -3.37
C TYR A 137 5.73 -5.31 -4.28
N CYS A 138 5.87 -6.36 -5.08
CA CYS A 138 4.82 -6.91 -5.93
C CYS A 138 4.74 -8.43 -5.68
N GLY A 139 3.58 -8.91 -5.27
CA GLY A 139 3.30 -10.33 -5.09
C GLY A 139 2.98 -11.04 -6.41
N GLU A 140 2.71 -12.34 -6.32
CA GLU A 140 2.21 -13.12 -7.45
C GLU A 140 0.77 -12.75 -7.82
N ALA A 141 0.38 -13.10 -9.05
CA ALA A 141 -0.99 -12.95 -9.50
C ALA A 141 -1.89 -13.92 -8.75
N ILE A 142 -2.95 -13.40 -8.17
CA ILE A 142 -4.05 -14.16 -7.58
C ILE A 142 -5.15 -14.20 -8.62
N TRP A 143 -5.40 -15.40 -9.16
CA TRP A 143 -6.41 -15.60 -10.20
C TRP A 143 -7.82 -15.63 -9.57
N PRO A 144 -8.88 -15.30 -10.33
CA PRO A 144 -10.26 -15.31 -9.84
C PRO A 144 -10.72 -16.65 -9.24
N SER A 145 -10.13 -17.74 -9.69
CA SER A 145 -10.38 -19.10 -9.17
C SER A 145 -9.81 -19.33 -7.76
N ASP A 146 -8.84 -18.54 -7.32
CA ASP A 146 -8.21 -18.61 -6.00
C ASP A 146 -8.95 -17.69 -5.00
N GLN A 147 -10.17 -18.09 -4.65
CA GLN A 147 -11.01 -17.32 -3.72
C GLN A 147 -10.37 -17.21 -2.33
N GLU A 148 -9.70 -18.28 -1.87
CA GLU A 148 -8.99 -18.32 -0.60
C GLU A 148 -7.81 -17.33 -0.59
N GLY A 149 -7.06 -17.24 -1.68
CA GLY A 149 -5.98 -16.27 -1.86
C GLY A 149 -6.48 -14.82 -1.79
N ILE A 150 -7.61 -14.52 -2.43
CA ILE A 150 -8.24 -13.19 -2.39
C ILE A 150 -8.72 -12.86 -0.97
N GLU A 151 -9.36 -13.80 -0.28
CA GLU A 151 -9.84 -13.61 1.07
C GLU A 151 -8.68 -13.36 2.05
N ARG A 152 -7.64 -14.21 1.99
CA ARG A 152 -6.43 -14.06 2.80
C ARG A 152 -5.77 -12.70 2.57
N LEU A 153 -5.72 -12.23 1.32
CA LEU A 153 -5.19 -10.90 1.01
C LEU A 153 -6.07 -9.79 1.59
N ALA A 154 -7.40 -9.92 1.49
CA ALA A 154 -8.33 -8.94 2.07
C ALA A 154 -8.18 -8.84 3.59
N GLN A 155 -8.11 -9.98 4.29
CA GLN A 155 -7.89 -10.05 5.74
C GLN A 155 -6.53 -9.45 6.12
N TYR A 156 -5.48 -9.76 5.36
CA TYR A 156 -4.13 -9.27 5.61
C TYR A 156 -4.02 -7.73 5.58
N ILE A 157 -4.82 -7.09 4.74
CA ILE A 157 -4.77 -5.65 4.50
C ILE A 157 -5.44 -4.84 5.62
N ILE A 158 -6.42 -5.42 6.32
CA ILE A 158 -7.25 -4.75 7.35
C ILE A 158 -6.79 -5.10 8.80
N ARG A 159 -5.62 -5.73 8.96
CA ARG A 159 -5.16 -6.23 10.25
C ARG A 159 -4.98 -5.16 11.34
N ALA A 160 -5.17 -5.59 12.59
CA ALA A 160 -4.89 -4.81 13.79
C ALA A 160 -3.38 -4.50 13.96
N PRO A 161 -3.02 -3.41 14.67
CA PRO A 161 -1.63 -3.04 14.94
C PRO A 161 -0.86 -4.04 15.81
N ILE A 162 -1.59 -4.86 16.58
CA ILE A 162 -1.03 -5.87 17.48
C ILE A 162 -1.80 -7.19 17.35
N SER A 163 -1.10 -8.28 17.65
CA SER A 163 -1.68 -9.57 18.05
C SER A 163 -1.46 -9.76 19.56
N GLN A 164 -2.53 -10.12 20.29
CA GLN A 164 -2.49 -10.40 21.73
C GLN A 164 -1.73 -11.68 22.05
N GLU A 165 -1.78 -12.67 21.16
CA GLU A 165 -1.05 -13.95 21.31
C GLU A 165 0.46 -13.76 21.39
N ARG A 166 0.97 -12.66 20.82
CA ARG A 166 2.39 -12.30 20.85
C ARG A 166 2.77 -11.44 22.05
N MET A 167 1.84 -11.18 22.97
CA MET A 167 2.00 -10.25 24.08
C MET A 167 1.96 -10.95 25.43
N THR A 168 2.92 -10.64 26.30
CA THR A 168 2.91 -11.06 27.70
C THR A 168 3.03 -9.83 28.60
N TYR A 169 2.06 -9.65 29.50
CA TYR A 169 2.06 -8.56 30.48
C TYR A 169 2.72 -9.02 31.79
N ILE A 170 3.57 -8.18 32.36
CA ILE A 170 4.25 -8.41 33.63
C ILE A 170 3.87 -7.27 34.59
N PRO A 171 3.08 -7.54 35.65
CA PRO A 171 2.70 -6.53 36.63
C PRO A 171 3.91 -5.92 37.36
N ALA A 172 3.79 -4.66 37.79
CA ALA A 172 4.83 -3.94 38.54
C ALA A 172 5.36 -4.72 39.76
N ALA A 173 4.46 -5.39 40.49
CA ALA A 173 4.81 -6.21 41.67
C ALA A 173 5.76 -7.39 41.34
N GLN A 174 5.86 -7.79 40.07
CA GLN A 174 6.73 -8.88 39.61
C GLN A 174 8.03 -8.37 38.97
N THR A 175 8.28 -7.05 39.01
CA THR A 175 9.44 -6.40 38.38
C THR A 175 10.34 -5.79 39.44
N LYS A 176 11.66 -5.82 39.24
CA LYS A 176 12.65 -5.32 40.21
C LYS A 176 12.61 -3.80 40.37
N ASP A 177 12.20 -3.08 39.33
CA ASP A 177 12.13 -1.62 39.28
C ASP A 177 10.73 -1.08 39.63
N GLY A 178 9.77 -1.95 39.95
CA GLY A 178 8.39 -1.54 40.26
C GLY A 178 7.63 -0.98 39.05
N VAL A 179 8.11 -1.20 37.82
CA VAL A 179 7.48 -0.70 36.59
C VAL A 179 6.91 -1.87 35.79
N ALA A 180 5.59 -1.90 35.60
CA ALA A 180 4.93 -2.91 34.78
C ALA A 180 5.52 -2.96 33.36
N LYS A 181 5.67 -4.16 32.79
CA LYS A 181 6.28 -4.38 31.48
C LYS A 181 5.35 -5.13 30.52
N VAL A 182 5.61 -4.96 29.23
CA VAL A 182 5.08 -5.80 28.16
C VAL A 182 6.23 -6.43 27.40
N VAL A 183 6.24 -7.77 27.32
CA VAL A 183 7.10 -8.52 26.42
C VAL A 183 6.32 -8.80 25.14
N TYR A 184 6.88 -8.42 23.99
CA TYR A 184 6.27 -8.64 22.70
C TYR A 184 7.17 -9.47 21.79
N ILE A 185 6.61 -10.49 21.16
CA ILE A 185 7.30 -11.40 20.26
C ILE A 185 7.06 -10.96 18.80
N ALA A 186 8.12 -10.93 18.00
CA ALA A 186 8.04 -10.66 16.57
C ALA A 186 7.22 -11.71 15.83
N LYS A 187 6.74 -11.37 14.63
CA LYS A 187 5.94 -12.27 13.79
C LYS A 187 6.66 -13.58 13.47
N ASP A 188 7.98 -13.54 13.33
CA ASP A 188 8.80 -14.72 13.04
C ASP A 188 9.10 -15.59 14.26
N GLY A 189 8.70 -15.16 15.47
CA GLY A 189 8.97 -15.84 16.72
C GLY A 189 10.43 -15.79 17.18
N ARG A 190 11.33 -15.15 16.43
CA ARG A 190 12.78 -15.22 16.67
C ARG A 190 13.30 -14.12 17.58
N THR A 191 12.58 -13.01 17.64
CA THR A 191 12.99 -11.86 18.44
C THR A 191 11.85 -11.42 19.35
N SER A 192 12.20 -10.98 20.55
CA SER A 192 11.27 -10.34 21.47
C SER A 192 11.84 -9.03 21.98
N ARG A 193 10.95 -8.14 22.40
CA ARG A 193 11.32 -6.86 23.02
C ARG A 193 10.48 -6.64 24.26
N THR A 194 11.11 -6.03 25.26
CA THR A 194 10.45 -5.63 26.51
C THR A 194 10.28 -4.12 26.52
N PHE A 195 9.09 -3.68 26.89
CA PHE A 195 8.71 -2.27 26.98
C PHE A 195 8.18 -1.98 28.39
N ALA A 196 8.32 -0.74 28.86
CA ALA A 196 7.45 -0.29 29.95
C ALA A 196 5.99 -0.32 29.45
N ALA A 197 5.06 -0.76 30.30
CA ALA A 197 3.66 -0.95 29.90
C ALA A 197 3.01 0.35 29.39
N LEU A 198 3.36 1.49 30.01
CA LEU A 198 2.87 2.79 29.57
C LEU A 198 3.48 3.24 28.24
N ASP A 199 4.77 2.97 27.98
CA ASP A 199 5.39 3.27 26.67
C ASP A 199 4.81 2.41 25.55
N TRP A 200 4.48 1.15 25.86
CA TRP A 200 3.79 0.24 24.96
C TRP A 200 2.40 0.76 24.60
N LEU A 201 1.63 1.19 25.61
CA LEU A 201 0.31 1.79 25.42
C LEU A 201 0.41 3.10 24.63
N ALA A 202 1.38 3.96 24.96
CA ALA A 202 1.63 5.21 24.26
C ALA A 202 1.94 4.99 22.77
N GLN A 203 2.71 3.96 22.42
CA GLN A 203 2.94 3.60 21.02
C GLN A 203 1.66 3.10 20.35
N LEU A 204 0.88 2.25 21.02
CA LEU A 204 -0.36 1.69 20.48
C LEU A 204 -1.36 2.78 20.10
N ILE A 205 -1.55 3.78 20.96
CA ILE A 205 -2.51 4.85 20.69
C ILE A 205 -2.13 5.72 19.49
N THR A 206 -0.85 5.75 19.06
CA THR A 206 -0.42 6.47 17.84
C THR A 206 -0.99 5.87 16.55
N HIS A 207 -1.49 4.63 16.61
CA HIS A 207 -2.06 3.93 15.47
C HIS A 207 -3.58 4.11 15.36
N ILE A 208 -4.22 4.64 16.40
CA ILE A 208 -5.66 4.91 16.39
C ILE A 208 -5.93 6.02 15.35
N PRO A 209 -6.78 5.78 14.34
CA PRO A 209 -7.11 6.78 13.34
C PRO A 209 -7.86 7.97 13.94
N ASN A 210 -7.67 9.15 13.35
CA ASN A 210 -8.49 10.31 13.70
C ASN A 210 -9.97 10.07 13.33
N LYS A 211 -10.88 10.78 13.98
CA LYS A 211 -12.31 10.74 13.64
C LYS A 211 -12.52 11.05 12.15
N GLY A 212 -13.15 10.13 11.43
CA GLY A 212 -13.42 10.24 9.99
C GLY A 212 -12.24 9.90 9.07
N GLU A 213 -11.08 9.55 9.62
CA GLU A 213 -9.91 9.13 8.84
C GLU A 213 -10.18 7.79 8.15
N GLN A 214 -10.22 7.82 6.81
CA GLN A 214 -10.36 6.61 6.00
C GLN A 214 -8.99 5.94 5.88
N LEU A 215 -8.86 4.70 6.36
CA LEU A 215 -7.64 3.92 6.17
C LEU A 215 -7.64 3.13 4.85
N VAL A 216 -8.82 2.80 4.33
CA VAL A 216 -9.00 2.07 3.06
C VAL A 216 -9.59 3.00 2.01
N ARG A 217 -9.00 3.02 0.81
CA ARG A 217 -9.43 3.87 -0.32
C ARG A 217 -9.55 3.05 -1.59
N TYR A 218 -10.54 3.39 -2.41
CA TYR A 218 -10.83 2.73 -3.68
C TYR A 218 -10.48 3.64 -4.85
N TYR A 219 -9.72 3.12 -5.80
CA TYR A 219 -9.19 3.87 -6.93
C TYR A 219 -9.50 3.23 -8.28
N GLY A 220 -9.40 4.04 -9.34
CA GLY A 220 -9.59 3.63 -10.72
C GLY A 220 -10.93 2.96 -10.94
N TYR A 221 -10.93 1.76 -11.52
CA TYR A 221 -12.14 1.00 -11.81
C TYR A 221 -12.95 0.66 -10.54
N TYR A 222 -12.31 0.57 -9.37
CA TYR A 222 -12.97 0.29 -8.10
C TYR A 222 -13.45 1.52 -7.34
N SER A 223 -13.09 2.74 -7.79
CA SER A 223 -13.53 3.97 -7.12
C SER A 223 -15.04 4.10 -7.05
N ASN A 224 -15.54 4.78 -6.02
CA ASN A 224 -16.99 5.01 -5.85
C ASN A 224 -17.59 5.78 -7.04
N LYS A 225 -16.85 6.74 -7.62
CA LYS A 225 -17.25 7.45 -8.84
C LYS A 225 -17.45 6.49 -10.01
N SER A 226 -16.45 5.66 -10.31
CA SER A 226 -16.51 4.69 -11.41
C SER A 226 -17.65 3.68 -11.21
N ARG A 227 -17.85 3.21 -9.98
CA ARG A 227 -18.96 2.32 -9.62
C ARG A 227 -20.33 3.00 -9.81
N GLY A 228 -20.46 4.25 -9.39
CA GLY A 228 -21.68 5.04 -9.53
C GLY A 228 -22.05 5.30 -10.99
N LEU A 229 -21.07 5.61 -11.84
CA LEU A 229 -21.28 5.81 -13.28
C LEU A 229 -21.77 4.52 -13.95
N ARG A 230 -21.13 3.37 -13.68
CA ARG A 230 -21.58 2.07 -14.22
C ARG A 230 -22.97 1.67 -13.78
N LYS A 231 -23.35 1.96 -12.52
CA LYS A 231 -24.70 1.70 -12.03
C LYS A 231 -25.75 2.54 -12.79
N LYS A 232 -25.41 3.77 -13.18
CA LYS A 232 -26.29 4.66 -13.96
C LYS A 232 -26.44 4.24 -15.42
N SER A 233 -25.39 3.68 -16.03
CA SER A 233 -25.37 3.32 -17.46
C SER A 233 -26.02 1.96 -17.78
N ALA A 234 -26.70 1.31 -16.82
CA ALA A 234 -27.32 -0.03 -16.95
C ALA A 234 -26.40 -1.16 -17.46
N THR A 235 -25.11 -0.87 -17.65
CA THR A 235 -24.02 -1.83 -17.83
C THR A 235 -23.78 -2.47 -16.46
N GLY A 236 -24.68 -3.39 -16.11
CA GLY A 236 -24.56 -4.27 -14.96
C GLY A 236 -23.24 -5.04 -14.99
N ASP A 237 -22.96 -5.76 -13.92
CA ASP A 237 -21.72 -6.48 -13.61
C ASP A 237 -21.37 -7.58 -14.63
N GLN A 238 -21.09 -7.22 -15.88
CA GLN A 238 -20.72 -8.16 -16.94
C GLN A 238 -19.35 -8.74 -16.63
N MET A 239 -19.25 -10.06 -16.76
CA MET A 239 -18.00 -10.81 -16.62
C MET A 239 -16.99 -10.32 -17.66
N PRO A 240 -15.80 -9.83 -17.24
CA PRO A 240 -14.81 -9.35 -18.17
C PRO A 240 -14.31 -10.47 -19.08
N ALA A 241 -14.29 -10.23 -20.39
CA ALA A 241 -13.54 -11.08 -21.31
C ALA A 241 -12.05 -10.80 -21.13
N LEU A 242 -11.27 -11.85 -20.83
CA LEU A 242 -9.81 -11.77 -20.78
C LEU A 242 -9.26 -11.80 -22.21
N VAL A 243 -8.52 -10.78 -22.61
CA VAL A 243 -7.85 -10.72 -23.92
C VAL A 243 -6.35 -10.50 -23.70
N GLU A 244 -5.51 -11.32 -24.33
CA GLU A 244 -4.05 -11.16 -24.26
C GLU A 244 -3.61 -9.86 -24.94
N SER A 245 -2.77 -9.06 -24.28
CA SER A 245 -2.14 -7.90 -24.93
C SER A 245 -1.08 -8.37 -25.91
N GLY A 246 -1.11 -7.86 -27.14
CA GLY A 246 -0.05 -8.06 -28.13
C GLY A 246 1.27 -7.34 -27.83
N ILE A 247 1.41 -6.70 -26.65
CA ILE A 247 2.62 -5.95 -26.27
C ILE A 247 3.62 -6.91 -25.61
N SER A 248 4.79 -7.08 -26.24
CA SER A 248 5.85 -7.93 -25.69
C SER A 248 6.57 -7.27 -24.50
N ARG A 249 7.18 -8.08 -23.63
CA ARG A 249 8.00 -7.61 -22.49
C ARG A 249 9.15 -6.69 -22.92
N THR A 250 9.70 -6.90 -24.11
CA THR A 250 10.82 -6.10 -24.66
C THR A 250 10.35 -4.72 -25.08
N GLU A 251 9.19 -4.62 -25.74
CA GLU A 251 8.58 -3.34 -26.12
C GLU A 251 8.20 -2.52 -24.90
N PHE A 252 7.62 -3.17 -23.89
CA PHE A 252 7.28 -2.52 -22.63
C PHE A 252 8.51 -1.93 -21.91
N ARG A 253 9.67 -2.58 -21.97
CA ARG A 253 10.93 -2.04 -21.41
C ARG A 253 11.47 -0.83 -22.17
N LYS A 254 11.26 -0.76 -23.48
CA LYS A 254 11.68 0.39 -24.31
C LYS A 254 10.83 1.63 -24.00
N LEU A 255 9.52 1.46 -23.82
CA LEU A 255 8.60 2.54 -23.45
C LEU A 255 8.92 3.20 -22.10
N LYS A 256 9.61 2.49 -21.19
CA LYS A 256 10.05 3.03 -19.88
C LYS A 256 11.31 3.89 -19.91
N ARG A 257 12.07 3.84 -21.01
CA ARG A 257 13.36 4.55 -21.13
C ARG A 257 13.27 5.87 -21.91
N ALA A 258 12.12 6.15 -22.53
CA ALA A 258 11.78 7.41 -23.16
C ALA A 258 11.13 8.35 -22.13
#